data_AF-K1TEG7-F1
#
_entry.id   AF-K1TEG7-F1
#
_cell.length_a   1.000
_cell.length_b   1.000
_cell.length_c   1.000
_cell.angle_alpha   90.00
_cell.angle_beta   90.00
_cell.angle_gamma   90.00
#
_symmetry.space_group_name_H-M   'P 1'
#
loop_
_entity.id
_entity.type
_entity.pdbx_description
1 polymer ?
#
loop_
_entity_poly.entity_id
_entity_poly.type
_entity_poly.pdbx_seq_one_letter_code
_entity_poly.pdbx_strand_id
1 'polypeptide(L)'
;AIARRHAEKVGKRYEDLNLVVAHMGGGISVSAHCKGRVIDTNNALDGDGPIAPERAGTVPAGALVNLCFSGKYSQRDVLKMLAGKGGLVAHLNQNSVQQICIDIEKGDQKSKAVLDAMSYSIAKEIGAMAAVLKGQVDAILLTGGVAYNEPVNDVIREHCSFLRPDL
;
A
#
# COMPACT_ATOMS: atom_id res chain seq x y z
N ALA A 1 -11.91 5.39 -10.55
CA ALA A 1 -13.31 5.02 -10.26
C ALA A 1 -13.76 5.42 -8.85
N ILE A 2 -13.06 4.99 -7.79
CA ILE A 2 -13.47 5.26 -6.40
C ILE A 2 -13.56 6.76 -6.07
N ALA A 3 -12.62 7.58 -6.55
CA ALA A 3 -12.62 9.03 -6.34
C ALA A 3 -13.89 9.73 -6.84
N ARG A 4 -14.39 9.35 -8.03
CA ARG A 4 -15.64 9.90 -8.59
C ARG A 4 -16.86 9.47 -7.79
N ARG A 5 -16.94 8.19 -7.42
CA ARG A 5 -17.99 7.66 -6.54
C ARG A 5 -18.01 8.35 -5.17
N HIS A 6 -16.83 8.62 -4.60
CA HIS A 6 -16.74 9.38 -3.35
C HIS A 6 -17.25 10.81 -3.53
N ALA A 7 -16.84 11.50 -4.60
CA ALA A 7 -17.30 12.86 -4.91
C ALA A 7 -18.83 12.95 -5.00
N GLU A 8 -19.46 12.02 -5.75
CA GLU A 8 -20.91 11.89 -5.83
C GLU A 8 -21.55 11.67 -4.46
N LYS A 9 -21.01 10.75 -3.64
CA LYS A 9 -21.50 10.45 -2.29
C LYS A 9 -21.48 11.68 -1.37
N VAL A 10 -20.49 12.56 -1.49
CA VAL A 10 -20.36 13.77 -0.67
C VAL A 10 -20.94 15.02 -1.33
N GLY A 11 -21.66 14.88 -2.45
CA GLY A 11 -22.30 16.00 -3.15
C GLY A 11 -21.33 17.01 -3.76
N LYS A 12 -20.12 16.59 -4.14
CA LYS A 12 -19.08 17.43 -4.75
C LYS A 12 -18.68 16.90 -6.12
N ARG A 13 -18.04 17.73 -6.94
CA ARG A 13 -17.38 17.25 -8.17
C ARG A 13 -15.99 16.74 -7.83
N TYR A 14 -15.50 15.79 -8.62
CA TYR A 14 -14.16 15.23 -8.42
C TYR A 14 -13.06 16.29 -8.63
N GLU A 15 -13.31 17.27 -9.50
CA GLU A 15 -12.47 18.42 -9.79
C GLU A 15 -12.36 19.40 -8.62
N ASP A 16 -13.27 19.32 -7.65
CA ASP A 16 -13.24 20.19 -6.47
C ASP A 16 -12.47 19.57 -5.30
N LEU A 17 -11.99 18.32 -5.42
CA LEU A 17 -11.41 17.52 -4.35
C LEU A 17 -9.92 17.24 -4.53
N ASN A 18 -9.21 17.16 -3.41
CA ASN A 18 -7.88 16.62 -3.27
C ASN A 18 -7.96 15.29 -2.49
N LEU A 19 -7.61 14.16 -3.10
CA LEU A 19 -7.80 12.85 -2.50
C LEU A 19 -6.49 12.08 -2.46
N VAL A 20 -6.26 11.33 -1.39
CA VAL A 20 -5.28 10.24 -1.40
C VAL A 20 -6.04 8.94 -1.63
N VAL A 21 -5.64 8.15 -2.61
CA VAL A 21 -6.33 6.89 -2.95
C VAL A 21 -5.36 5.74 -2.81
N ALA A 22 -5.61 4.83 -1.87
CA ALA A 22 -4.85 3.60 -1.70
C ALA A 22 -5.65 2.42 -2.27
N HIS A 23 -5.20 1.88 -3.40
CA HIS A 23 -5.72 0.64 -3.97
C HIS A 23 -4.87 -0.54 -3.50
N MET A 24 -5.43 -1.36 -2.61
CA MET A 24 -4.75 -2.42 -1.87
C MET A 24 -5.21 -3.81 -2.39
N GLY A 25 -4.43 -4.36 -3.32
CA GLY A 25 -4.63 -5.69 -3.92
C GLY A 25 -3.36 -6.52 -3.85
N GLY A 26 -3.09 -7.37 -4.85
CA GLY A 26 -1.83 -8.15 -4.91
C GLY A 26 -0.56 -7.28 -4.97
N GLY A 27 -0.69 -6.10 -5.59
CA GLY A 27 0.19 -4.95 -5.37
C GLY A 27 -0.59 -3.81 -4.72
N ILE A 28 0.11 -2.86 -4.10
CA ILE A 28 -0.51 -1.69 -3.46
C ILE A 28 -0.03 -0.42 -4.15
N SER A 29 -0.98 0.36 -4.67
CA SER A 29 -0.73 1.70 -5.21
C SER A 29 -1.41 2.74 -4.33
N VAL A 30 -0.73 3.85 -4.09
CA VAL A 30 -1.21 5.01 -3.37
C VAL A 30 -0.95 6.23 -4.24
N SER A 31 -1.99 7.00 -4.52
CA SER A 31 -1.94 8.10 -5.48
C SER A 31 -2.48 9.40 -4.91
N ALA A 32 -1.84 10.51 -5.29
CA ALA A 32 -2.28 11.86 -5.00
C ALA A 32 -3.17 12.36 -6.15
N HIS A 33 -4.45 12.60 -5.84
CA HIS A 33 -5.41 13.17 -6.77
C HIS A 33 -5.63 14.65 -6.42
N CYS A 34 -5.20 15.56 -7.27
CA CYS A 34 -5.36 17.00 -7.10
C CYS A 34 -6.37 17.53 -8.11
N LYS A 35 -7.52 18.01 -7.61
CA LYS A 35 -8.56 18.67 -8.41
C LYS A 35 -8.91 17.89 -9.68
N GLY A 36 -9.30 16.63 -9.50
CA GLY A 36 -9.72 15.75 -10.58
C GLY A 36 -8.60 15.04 -11.36
N ARG A 37 -7.33 15.29 -11.04
CA ARG A 37 -6.17 14.71 -11.76
C ARG A 37 -5.27 13.92 -10.83
N VAL A 38 -4.80 12.76 -11.28
CA VAL A 38 -3.71 12.04 -10.60
C VAL A 38 -2.41 12.77 -10.91
N ILE A 39 -1.74 13.30 -9.89
CA ILE A 39 -0.50 14.07 -10.04
C ILE A 39 0.73 13.32 -9.53
N ASP A 40 0.54 12.25 -8.75
CA ASP A 40 1.61 11.34 -8.32
C ASP A 40 1.03 9.95 -7.98
N THR A 41 1.85 8.90 -8.14
CA THR A 41 1.55 7.51 -7.79
C THR A 41 2.83 6.67 -7.79
N ASN A 42 2.95 5.74 -6.86
CA ASN A 42 4.00 4.71 -6.90
C ASN A 42 3.74 3.68 -8.02
N ASN A 43 4.81 3.03 -8.51
CA ASN A 43 4.71 1.97 -9.52
C ASN A 43 4.53 0.59 -8.88
N ALA A 44 3.30 0.30 -8.44
CA ALA A 44 2.95 -0.97 -7.82
C ALA A 44 3.15 -2.21 -8.74
N LEU A 45 3.21 -2.02 -10.06
CA LEU A 45 3.35 -3.12 -11.01
C LEU A 45 4.72 -3.78 -10.86
N ASP A 46 5.77 -2.96 -10.82
CA ASP A 46 7.17 -3.37 -10.73
C ASP A 46 7.69 -3.48 -9.29
N GLY A 47 6.79 -3.36 -8.31
CA GLY A 47 7.06 -3.61 -6.90
C GLY A 47 7.51 -2.41 -6.08
N ASP A 48 7.33 -1.19 -6.59
CA ASP A 48 7.59 0.05 -5.85
C ASP A 48 6.45 0.41 -4.87
N GLY A 49 6.78 1.12 -3.80
CA GLY A 49 5.87 1.60 -2.77
C GLY A 49 5.72 0.63 -1.58
N PRO A 50 4.51 0.49 -1.00
CA PRO A 50 4.29 -0.37 0.16
C PRO A 50 4.66 -1.83 -0.09
N ILE A 51 5.02 -2.53 0.99
CA ILE A 51 4.97 -4.00 0.98
C ILE A 51 3.54 -4.39 0.60
N ALA A 52 3.38 -5.44 -0.21
CA ALA A 52 2.08 -5.92 -0.65
C ALA A 52 1.97 -7.44 -0.47
N PRO A 53 0.79 -8.05 -0.73
CA PRO A 53 0.66 -9.50 -0.75
C PRO A 53 1.68 -10.19 -1.65
N GLU A 54 1.94 -9.66 -2.85
CA GLU A 54 2.82 -10.30 -3.85
C GLU A 54 3.95 -9.38 -4.33
N ARG A 55 4.10 -8.18 -3.76
CA ARG A 55 5.16 -7.23 -4.10
C ARG A 55 6.08 -6.98 -2.93
N ALA A 56 7.37 -6.90 -3.19
CA ALA A 56 8.39 -6.65 -2.19
C ALA A 56 8.24 -5.27 -1.52
N GLY A 57 7.68 -4.30 -2.25
CA GLY A 57 7.72 -2.89 -1.87
C GLY A 57 9.10 -2.28 -2.13
N THR A 58 9.25 -0.99 -1.86
CA THR A 58 10.52 -0.27 -2.01
C THR A 58 11.61 -0.92 -1.15
N VAL A 59 12.67 -1.40 -1.79
CA VAL A 59 13.82 -2.06 -1.14
C VAL A 59 15.06 -1.15 -1.12
N PRO A 60 16.00 -1.37 -0.19
CA PRO A 60 17.25 -0.62 -0.18
C PRO A 60 18.05 -0.83 -1.47
N ALA A 61 18.38 0.26 -2.17
CA ALA A 61 19.10 0.20 -3.45
C ALA A 61 20.43 -0.57 -3.35
N GLY A 62 21.22 -0.35 -2.29
CA GLY A 62 22.48 -1.07 -2.09
C GLY A 62 22.30 -2.59 -1.93
N ALA A 63 21.26 -3.02 -1.23
CA ALA A 63 20.94 -4.45 -1.10
C ALA A 63 20.48 -5.05 -2.43
N LEU A 64 19.67 -4.32 -3.19
CA LEU A 64 19.24 -4.73 -4.53
C LEU A 64 20.43 -4.86 -5.49
N VAL A 65 21.36 -3.89 -5.48
CA VAL A 65 22.59 -3.94 -6.28
C VAL A 65 23.41 -5.18 -5.89
N ASN A 66 23.65 -5.41 -4.61
CA ASN A 66 24.39 -6.60 -4.15
C ASN A 66 23.73 -7.91 -4.59
N LEU A 67 22.39 -7.99 -4.55
CA LEU A 67 21.63 -9.14 -5.04
C LEU A 67 21.85 -9.35 -6.54
N CYS A 68 21.66 -8.30 -7.34
CA CYS A 68 21.79 -8.31 -8.80
C CYS A 68 23.18 -8.74 -9.27
N PHE A 69 24.24 -8.34 -8.57
CA PHE A 69 25.63 -8.63 -8.94
C PHE A 69 26.26 -9.79 -8.16
N SER A 70 25.48 -10.53 -7.38
CA SER A 70 25.97 -11.69 -6.62
C SER A 70 26.39 -12.89 -7.48
N GLY A 71 26.06 -12.90 -8.77
CA GLY A 71 26.24 -14.04 -9.68
C GLY A 71 25.24 -15.18 -9.46
N LYS A 72 24.27 -15.04 -8.53
CA LYS A 72 23.32 -16.10 -8.16
C LYS A 72 21.96 -15.99 -8.87
N TYR A 73 21.58 -14.80 -9.32
CA TYR A 73 20.23 -14.52 -9.80
C TYR A 73 20.28 -13.84 -11.16
N SER A 74 19.38 -14.25 -12.07
CA SER A 74 19.16 -13.53 -13.31
C SER A 74 18.27 -12.30 -13.08
N GLN A 75 18.25 -11.38 -14.04
CA GLN A 75 17.29 -10.26 -14.05
C GLN A 75 15.84 -10.76 -13.88
N ARG A 76 15.48 -11.87 -14.53
CA ARG A 76 14.14 -12.46 -14.42
C ARG A 76 13.84 -12.95 -13.00
N ASP A 77 14.83 -13.50 -12.31
CA ASP A 77 14.66 -13.96 -10.93
C ASP A 77 14.44 -12.78 -9.99
N VAL A 78 15.25 -11.73 -10.13
CA VAL A 78 15.09 -10.50 -9.32
C VAL A 78 13.74 -9.84 -9.58
N LEU A 79 13.31 -9.73 -10.84
CA LEU A 79 11.98 -9.21 -11.17
C LEU A 79 10.85 -10.03 -10.53
N LYS A 80 10.97 -11.36 -10.48
CA LYS A 80 10.00 -12.22 -9.78
C LYS A 80 10.02 -12.02 -8.26
N MET A 81 11.20 -11.78 -7.68
CA MET A 81 11.31 -11.47 -6.25
C MET A 81 10.65 -10.14 -5.90
N LEU A 82 10.80 -9.13 -6.76
CA LEU A 82 10.12 -7.84 -6.61
C LEU A 82 8.61 -7.95 -6.86
N ALA A 83 8.23 -8.74 -7.88
CA ALA A 83 6.85 -8.90 -8.32
C ALA A 83 6.44 -10.36 -8.55
N GLY A 84 5.55 -10.88 -7.70
CA GLY A 84 4.96 -12.22 -7.77
C GLY A 84 5.50 -13.19 -6.73
N LYS A 85 6.67 -12.92 -6.13
CA LYS A 85 7.24 -13.65 -5.00
C LYS A 85 7.77 -12.73 -3.91
N GLY A 86 7.27 -11.50 -3.85
CA GLY A 86 7.64 -10.50 -2.86
C GLY A 86 6.66 -10.45 -1.69
N GLY A 87 6.96 -9.58 -0.71
CA GLY A 87 6.03 -9.19 0.34
C GLY A 87 5.51 -10.35 1.18
N LEU A 88 4.19 -10.42 1.41
CA LEU A 88 3.60 -11.46 2.28
C LEU A 88 3.95 -12.87 1.79
N VAL A 89 3.94 -13.11 0.47
CA VAL A 89 4.36 -14.40 -0.11
C VAL A 89 5.80 -14.72 0.27
N ALA A 90 6.72 -13.76 0.17
CA ALA A 90 8.13 -13.98 0.50
C ALA A 90 8.34 -14.32 1.98
N HIS A 91 7.60 -13.66 2.86
CA HIS A 91 7.80 -13.76 4.30
C HIS A 91 7.01 -14.90 4.95
N LEU A 92 5.78 -15.14 4.49
CA LEU A 92 4.80 -16.01 5.14
C LEU A 92 4.36 -17.19 4.25
N ASN A 93 4.75 -17.22 2.98
CA ASN A 93 4.24 -18.17 1.99
C ASN A 93 2.69 -18.14 1.89
N GLN A 94 2.12 -16.95 2.05
CA GLN A 94 0.68 -16.68 2.05
C GLN A 94 0.42 -15.28 1.47
N ASN A 95 -0.61 -15.14 0.62
CA ASN A 95 -1.02 -13.84 0.05
C ASN A 95 -2.41 -13.39 0.53
N SER A 96 -3.19 -14.27 1.16
CA SER A 96 -4.48 -13.92 1.74
C SER A 96 -4.29 -13.22 3.09
N VAL A 97 -4.56 -11.91 3.12
CA VAL A 97 -4.56 -11.12 4.37
C VAL A 97 -5.56 -11.69 5.38
N GLN A 98 -6.72 -12.16 4.92
CA GLN A 98 -7.71 -12.79 5.79
C GLN A 98 -7.16 -14.03 6.48
N GLN A 99 -6.42 -14.89 5.75
CA GLN A 99 -5.79 -16.07 6.35
C GLN A 99 -4.70 -15.68 7.35
N ILE A 100 -3.92 -14.66 7.04
CA ILE A 100 -2.88 -14.12 7.93
C ILE A 100 -3.52 -13.60 9.23
N CYS A 101 -4.65 -12.88 9.17
CA CYS A 101 -5.38 -12.46 10.37
C CYS A 101 -5.83 -13.65 11.23
N ILE A 102 -6.34 -14.72 10.62
CA ILE A 102 -6.70 -15.95 11.34
C ILE A 102 -5.47 -16.58 12.04
N ASP A 103 -4.31 -16.55 11.40
CA ASP A 103 -3.08 -17.10 11.98
C ASP A 103 -2.57 -16.22 13.14
N ILE A 104 -2.75 -14.91 13.05
CA ILE A 104 -2.48 -13.96 14.14
C ILE A 104 -3.37 -14.24 15.36
N GLU A 105 -4.67 -14.49 15.15
CA GLU A 105 -5.60 -14.87 16.23
C GLU A 105 -5.19 -16.17 16.93
N LYS A 106 -4.53 -17.08 16.21
CA LYS A 106 -3.94 -18.31 16.77
C LYS A 106 -2.58 -18.08 17.45
N GLY A 107 -2.10 -16.85 17.50
CA GLY A 107 -0.87 -16.45 18.18
C GLY A 107 0.38 -16.37 17.29
N ASP A 108 0.27 -16.46 15.97
CA ASP A 108 1.42 -16.32 15.07
C ASP A 108 1.97 -14.89 15.05
N GLN A 109 3.03 -14.68 15.85
CA GLN A 109 3.71 -13.40 15.97
C GLN A 109 4.46 -12.99 14.69
N LYS A 110 4.89 -13.95 13.86
CA LYS A 110 5.58 -13.65 12.61
C LYS A 110 4.60 -13.06 11.61
N SER A 111 3.42 -13.67 11.48
CA SER A 111 2.33 -13.15 10.67
C SER A 111 1.92 -11.74 11.10
N LYS A 112 1.83 -11.50 12.41
CA LYS A 112 1.56 -10.15 12.95
C LYS A 112 2.62 -9.14 12.53
N ALA A 113 3.89 -9.44 12.78
CA ALA A 113 4.98 -8.51 12.48
C ALA A 113 5.05 -8.14 10.98
N VAL A 114 4.83 -9.11 10.10
CA VAL A 114 4.84 -8.87 8.64
C VAL A 114 3.61 -8.09 8.19
N LEU A 115 2.43 -8.40 8.73
CA LEU A 115 1.20 -7.66 8.42
C LEU A 115 1.29 -6.21 8.92
N ASP A 116 1.81 -5.98 10.13
CA ASP A 116 2.03 -4.65 10.68
C ASP A 116 3.01 -3.85 9.81
N ALA A 117 4.10 -4.47 9.34
CA ALA A 117 5.05 -3.83 8.43
C ALA A 117 4.40 -3.43 7.10
N MET A 118 3.52 -4.28 6.57
CA MET A 118 2.72 -3.98 5.39
C MET A 118 1.83 -2.75 5.65
N SER A 119 0.99 -2.79 6.67
CA SER A 119 0.06 -1.72 7.02
C SER A 119 0.77 -0.40 7.29
N TYR A 120 1.89 -0.43 8.03
CA TYR A 120 2.73 0.73 8.29
C TYR A 120 3.32 1.33 7.00
N SER A 121 3.77 0.50 6.06
CA SER A 121 4.29 0.99 4.79
C SER A 121 3.23 1.67 3.94
N ILE A 122 1.97 1.22 4.01
CA ILE A 122 0.82 1.88 3.37
C ILE A 122 0.58 3.26 4.00
N ALA A 123 0.57 3.33 5.33
CA ALA A 123 0.38 4.59 6.05
C ALA A 123 1.46 5.62 5.73
N LYS A 124 2.73 5.19 5.63
CA LYS A 124 3.83 6.04 5.18
C LYS A 124 3.62 6.59 3.78
N GLU A 125 3.18 5.75 2.85
CA GLU A 125 2.95 6.16 1.47
C GLU A 125 1.77 7.13 1.36
N ILE A 126 0.72 6.94 2.17
CA ILE A 126 -0.37 7.91 2.31
C ILE A 126 0.18 9.26 2.80
N GLY A 127 1.08 9.26 3.78
CA GLY A 127 1.76 10.48 4.23
C GLY A 127 2.58 11.15 3.13
N ALA A 128 3.29 10.37 2.30
CA ALA A 128 4.02 10.89 1.15
C ALA A 128 3.07 11.57 0.14
N MET A 129 1.95 10.93 -0.21
CA MET A 129 0.94 11.50 -1.11
C MET A 129 0.24 12.72 -0.49
N ALA A 130 0.05 12.75 0.83
CA ALA A 130 -0.46 13.93 1.52
C ALA A 130 0.51 15.11 1.43
N ALA A 131 1.83 14.86 1.48
CA ALA A 131 2.84 15.89 1.28
C ALA A 131 2.81 16.45 -0.16
N VAL A 132 2.59 15.60 -1.17
CA VAL A 132 2.36 16.01 -2.57
C VAL A 132 1.18 16.99 -2.67
N LEU A 133 0.11 16.73 -1.91
CA LEU A 133 -1.07 17.61 -1.81
C LEU A 133 -0.88 18.80 -0.85
N LYS A 134 0.32 19.01 -0.31
CA LYS A 134 0.65 20.09 0.64
C LYS A 134 -0.25 20.06 1.88
N GLY A 135 -0.61 18.87 2.34
CA GLY A 135 -1.52 18.65 3.48
C GLY A 135 -2.99 18.94 3.19
N GLN A 136 -3.34 19.43 2.00
CA GLN A 136 -4.74 19.71 1.64
C GLN A 136 -5.41 18.43 1.17
N VAL A 137 -5.81 17.57 2.10
CA VAL A 137 -6.46 16.28 1.82
C VAL A 137 -7.95 16.37 2.16
N ASP A 138 -8.82 16.17 1.17
CA ASP A 138 -10.27 16.14 1.31
C ASP A 138 -10.83 14.75 1.67
N ALA A 139 -10.09 13.67 1.43
CA ALA A 139 -10.31 12.34 2.00
C ALA A 139 -9.14 11.42 1.67
N ILE A 140 -8.98 10.38 2.49
CA ILE A 140 -8.14 9.21 2.19
C ILE A 140 -9.10 8.06 1.85
N LEU A 141 -8.93 7.45 0.68
CA LEU A 141 -9.83 6.41 0.17
C LEU A 141 -9.10 5.08 0.10
N LEU A 142 -9.49 4.15 0.97
CA LEU A 142 -9.01 2.77 0.95
C LEU A 142 -9.91 1.92 0.04
N THR A 143 -9.32 1.17 -0.88
CA THR A 143 -10.05 0.30 -1.80
C THR A 143 -9.23 -0.94 -2.18
N GLY A 144 -9.81 -1.89 -2.91
CA GLY A 144 -9.20 -3.19 -3.20
C GLY A 144 -9.54 -4.25 -2.15
N GLY A 145 -9.13 -5.51 -2.41
CA GLY A 145 -9.50 -6.65 -1.57
C GLY A 145 -8.93 -6.61 -0.15
N VAL A 146 -7.77 -5.97 0.04
CA VAL A 146 -7.16 -5.83 1.37
C VAL A 146 -7.94 -4.84 2.24
N ALA A 147 -8.65 -3.87 1.65
CA ALA A 147 -9.38 -2.83 2.38
C ALA A 147 -10.55 -3.36 3.24
N TYR A 148 -10.95 -4.61 3.07
CA TYR A 148 -11.97 -5.26 3.90
C TYR A 148 -11.42 -5.83 5.21
N ASN A 149 -10.12 -5.69 5.47
CA ASN A 149 -9.47 -6.23 6.66
C ASN A 149 -9.22 -5.11 7.67
N GLU A 150 -10.06 -5.07 8.70
CA GLU A 150 -10.00 -4.03 9.75
C GLU A 150 -8.63 -3.93 10.44
N PRO A 151 -7.91 -5.02 10.75
CA PRO A 151 -6.57 -4.89 11.35
C PRO A 151 -5.57 -4.07 10.51
N VAL A 152 -5.71 -4.08 9.18
CA VAL A 152 -4.89 -3.24 8.29
C VAL A 152 -5.35 -1.79 8.36
N ASN A 153 -6.67 -1.57 8.29
CA ASN A 153 -7.27 -0.24 8.34
C ASN A 153 -7.01 0.46 9.69
N ASP A 154 -6.99 -0.28 10.80
CA ASP A 154 -6.72 0.22 12.15
C ASP A 154 -5.34 0.89 12.24
N VAL A 155 -4.31 0.21 11.76
CA VAL A 155 -2.93 0.75 11.72
C VAL A 155 -2.84 1.99 10.82
N ILE A 156 -3.53 1.97 9.67
CA ILE A 156 -3.58 3.13 8.77
C ILE A 156 -4.27 4.31 9.47
N ARG A 157 -5.41 4.09 10.14
CA ARG A 157 -6.13 5.12 10.90
C ARG A 157 -5.29 5.69 12.03
N GLU A 158 -4.63 4.84 12.81
CA GLU A 158 -3.73 5.25 13.89
C GLU A 158 -2.70 6.26 13.38
N HIS A 159 -2.05 5.96 12.25
CA HIS A 159 -1.00 6.81 11.71
C HIS A 159 -1.48 7.99 10.87
N CYS A 160 -2.66 7.91 10.23
CA CYS A 160 -3.11 8.93 9.26
C CYS A 160 -4.26 9.80 9.76
N SER A 161 -4.85 9.52 10.94
CA SER A 161 -5.97 10.30 11.49
C SER A 161 -5.65 11.78 11.69
N PHE A 162 -4.38 12.16 11.90
CA PHE A 162 -3.98 13.57 11.97
C PHE A 162 -4.15 14.32 10.65
N LEU A 163 -4.08 13.61 9.51
CA LEU A 163 -4.38 14.17 8.19
C LEU A 163 -5.89 14.29 8.00
N ARG A 164 -6.62 13.25 8.42
CA ARG A 164 -8.08 13.11 8.30
C ARG A 164 -8.68 12.31 9.45
N PRO A 165 -9.29 12.97 10.45
CA PRO A 165 -9.87 12.29 11.61
C PRO A 165 -11.08 11.39 11.30
N ASP A 166 -11.72 11.59 10.13
CA ASP A 166 -12.89 10.85 9.66
C ASP A 166 -12.54 9.63 8.78
N LEU A 167 -11.27 9.24 8.74
CA LEU A 167 -10.79 8.03 8.05
C LEU A 167 -11.40 6.75 8.63
#